data_AF-A0A699RXI2-F1
#
_entry.id   AF-A0A699RXI2-F1
#
_cell.length_a   1.000
_cell.length_b   1.000
_cell.length_c   1.000
_cell.angle_alpha   90.00
_cell.angle_beta   90.00
_cell.angle_gamma   90.00
#
_symmetry.space_group_name_H-M   'P 1'
#
loop_
_entity.id
_entity.type
_entity.pdbx_description
1 polymer ?
#
loop_
_entity_poly.entity_id
_entity_poly.type
_entity_poly.pdbx_seq_one_letter_code
_entity_poly.pdbx_strand_id
1 'polypeptide(L)'
;MQNFIQSQGKRVKFRLEYRGTIEDIFSELSKTIGTGNVTSKSAGAADIVSLGDSWVNSAISKKLIEPIQGVDDQDWFHTLSDKWK
;
A
#
# COMPACT_ATOMS: atom_id res chain seq x y z
N MET A 1 15.03 4.09 3.43
CA MET A 1 14.01 4.35 4.47
C MET A 1 14.46 5.36 5.53
N GLN A 2 15.67 5.24 6.08
CA GLN A 2 16.19 6.15 7.13
C GLN A 2 16.15 7.65 6.73
N ASN A 3 16.56 7.96 5.49
CA ASN A 3 16.57 9.33 4.96
C ASN A 3 15.17 9.92 4.74
N PHE A 4 14.16 9.07 4.51
CA PHE A 4 12.77 9.51 4.31
C PHE A 4 12.11 9.88 5.64
N ILE A 5 12.44 9.18 6.73
CA ILE A 5 11.90 9.49 8.06
C ILE A 5 12.54 10.76 8.63
N GLN A 6 13.84 10.98 8.37
CA GLN A 6 14.56 12.17 8.86
C GLN A 6 14.11 13.47 8.19
N SER A 7 13.61 13.45 6.95
CA SER A 7 13.24 14.67 6.20
C SER A 7 11.85 15.23 6.53
N GLN A 8 11.00 14.50 7.27
CA GLN A 8 9.57 14.83 7.44
C GLN A 8 9.27 15.92 8.51
N GLY A 9 10.28 16.45 9.20
CA GLY A 9 10.10 17.50 10.22
C GLY A 9 9.28 17.06 11.45
N LYS A 10 9.30 17.86 12.53
CA LYS A 10 8.67 17.49 13.83
C LYS A 10 7.13 17.39 13.82
N ARG A 11 6.46 17.77 12.73
CA ARG A 11 4.99 17.86 12.66
C ARG A 11 4.33 16.67 11.97
N VAL A 12 5.08 15.85 11.23
CA VAL A 12 4.55 14.66 10.56
C VAL A 12 4.84 13.44 11.44
N LYS A 13 3.78 12.82 11.95
CA LYS A 13 3.90 11.57 12.73
C LYS A 13 3.92 10.38 11.78
N PHE A 14 5.09 10.06 11.23
CA PHE A 14 5.28 8.84 10.45
C PHE A 14 5.09 7.61 11.35
N ARG A 15 4.10 6.77 11.04
CA ARG A 15 3.86 5.49 11.71
C ARG A 15 4.08 4.37 10.70
N LEU A 16 5.10 3.57 10.94
CA LEU A 16 5.33 2.34 10.20
C LEU A 16 4.69 1.19 10.96
N GLU A 17 3.80 0.46 10.30
CA GLU A 17 3.13 -0.72 10.85
C GLU A 17 3.49 -1.91 9.96
N TYR A 18 4.13 -2.92 10.55
CA TYR A 18 4.44 -4.16 9.84
C TYR A 18 3.35 -5.20 10.12
N ARG A 19 2.99 -5.97 9.10
CA ARG A 19 2.11 -7.14 9.22
C ARG A 19 2.82 -8.34 8.63
N GLY A 20 2.68 -9.48 9.31
CA GLY A 20 3.35 -10.72 8.92
C GLY A 20 2.78 -11.33 7.64
N THR A 21 1.51 -11.03 7.32
CA THR A 21 0.80 -11.61 6.17
C THR A 21 -0.13 -10.60 5.48
N ILE A 22 -0.46 -10.85 4.20
CA ILE A 22 -1.50 -10.09 3.48
C ILE A 22 -2.88 -10.42 4.01
N GLU A 23 -3.11 -11.63 4.52
CA GLU A 23 -4.36 -12.00 5.19
C GLU A 23 -4.64 -11.08 6.38
N ASP A 24 -3.61 -10.67 7.13
CA ASP A 24 -3.75 -9.69 8.21
C ASP A 24 -4.10 -8.30 7.67
N ILE A 25 -3.41 -7.84 6.61
CA ILE A 25 -3.69 -6.58 5.93
C ILE A 25 -5.13 -6.59 5.38
N PHE A 26 -5.54 -7.68 4.76
CA PHE A 26 -6.86 -7.90 4.18
C PHE A 26 -7.97 -7.94 5.23
N SER A 27 -7.73 -8.66 6.33
CA SER A 27 -8.65 -8.73 7.46
C SER A 27 -8.86 -7.33 8.06
N GLU A 28 -7.78 -6.57 8.21
CA GLU A 28 -7.85 -5.18 8.66
C GLU A 28 -8.60 -4.30 7.64
N LEU A 29 -8.22 -4.30 6.36
CA LEU A 29 -8.90 -3.52 5.31
C LEU A 29 -10.40 -3.86 5.22
N SER A 30 -10.75 -5.14 5.22
CA SER A 30 -12.13 -5.61 5.12
C SER A 30 -12.96 -5.20 6.34
N LYS A 31 -12.40 -5.29 7.55
CA LYS A 31 -13.05 -4.77 8.77
C LYS A 31 -13.24 -3.26 8.68
N THR A 32 -12.26 -2.54 8.15
CA THR A 32 -12.29 -1.09 7.99
C THR A 32 -13.44 -0.68 7.06
N ILE A 33 -13.52 -1.29 5.87
CA ILE A 33 -14.52 -1.01 4.84
C ILE A 33 -15.93 -1.42 5.30
N GLY A 34 -16.07 -2.58 5.94
CA GLY A 34 -17.39 -3.14 6.28
C GLY A 34 -17.98 -2.65 7.61
N THR A 35 -17.15 -2.30 8.59
CA THR A 35 -17.62 -1.99 9.96
C THR A 35 -17.31 -0.56 10.41
N GLY A 36 -16.48 0.18 9.67
CA GLY A 36 -16.06 1.55 10.04
C GLY A 36 -15.15 1.63 11.27
N ASN A 37 -14.80 0.51 11.90
CA ASN A 37 -13.88 0.46 13.03
C ASN A 37 -12.43 0.58 12.56
N VAL A 38 -12.01 1.83 12.35
CA VAL A 38 -10.66 2.18 11.91
C VAL A 38 -9.82 2.58 13.12
N THR A 39 -8.73 1.86 13.38
CA THR A 39 -7.72 2.35 14.33
C THR A 39 -6.60 3.03 13.56
N SER A 40 -5.94 4.02 14.18
CA SER A 40 -4.78 4.71 13.57
C SER A 40 -3.57 3.82 13.24
N LYS A 41 -3.64 2.52 13.55
CA LYS A 41 -2.63 1.51 13.21
C LYS A 41 -3.09 0.48 12.18
N SER A 42 -4.37 0.52 11.80
CA SER A 42 -4.93 -0.46 10.86
C SER A 42 -4.50 -0.17 9.44
N ALA A 43 -4.37 -1.21 8.61
CA ALA A 43 -4.05 -1.08 7.19
C ALA A 43 -5.04 -0.17 6.43
N GLY A 44 -6.31 -0.14 6.83
CA GLY A 44 -7.31 0.75 6.23
C GLY A 44 -7.17 2.23 6.60
N ALA A 45 -6.26 2.58 7.50
CA ALA A 45 -5.86 3.96 7.79
C ALA A 45 -4.52 4.35 7.14
N ALA A 46 -3.89 3.43 6.40
CA ALA A 46 -2.58 3.68 5.80
C ALA A 46 -2.71 4.37 4.44
N ASP A 47 -1.93 5.42 4.22
CA ASP A 47 -1.86 6.10 2.91
C ASP A 47 -1.11 5.27 1.87
N ILE A 48 -0.15 4.44 2.31
CA ILE A 48 0.72 3.63 1.44
C ILE A 48 0.92 2.25 2.08
N VAL A 49 0.81 1.20 1.26
CA VAL A 49 1.15 -0.18 1.62
C VAL A 49 2.16 -0.72 0.62
N SER A 50 3.31 -1.20 1.10
CA SER A 50 4.31 -1.89 0.26
C SER A 50 4.07 -3.41 0.28
N LEU A 51 4.02 -4.04 -0.89
CA LEU A 51 3.85 -5.48 -1.05
C LEU A 51 5.06 -6.05 -1.80
N GLY A 52 5.45 -7.30 -1.51
CA GLY A 52 6.48 -8.00 -2.28
C GLY A 52 5.93 -8.58 -3.59
N ASP A 53 6.79 -8.68 -4.62
CA ASP A 53 6.44 -9.15 -5.97
C ASP A 53 5.64 -10.47 -5.99
N SER A 54 6.02 -11.42 -5.12
CA SER A 54 5.37 -12.74 -5.04
C SER A 54 3.88 -12.68 -4.71
N TRP A 55 3.39 -11.51 -4.28
CA TRP A 55 2.04 -11.32 -3.78
C TRP A 55 1.14 -10.46 -4.67
N VAL A 56 1.69 -9.81 -5.70
CA VAL A 56 0.93 -8.90 -6.59
C VAL A 56 -0.24 -9.63 -7.26
N ASN A 57 0.01 -10.82 -7.81
CA ASN A 57 -1.04 -11.65 -8.45
C ASN A 57 -2.15 -12.06 -7.48
N SER A 58 -1.79 -12.40 -6.24
CA SER A 58 -2.76 -12.78 -5.21
C SER A 58 -3.63 -11.58 -4.79
N ALA A 59 -3.05 -10.38 -4.71
CA ALA A 59 -3.77 -9.16 -4.38
C ALA A 59 -4.75 -8.74 -5.50
N ILE A 60 -4.34 -8.84 -6.76
CA ILE A 60 -5.21 -8.56 -7.92
C ILE A 60 -6.37 -9.57 -7.99
N SER A 61 -6.09 -10.88 -7.88
CA SER A 61 -7.13 -11.92 -7.99
C SER A 61 -8.19 -11.84 -6.89
N LYS A 62 -7.81 -11.38 -5.69
CA LYS A 62 -8.72 -11.12 -4.57
C LYS A 62 -9.37 -9.73 -4.61
N LYS A 63 -9.12 -8.92 -5.65
CA LYS A 63 -9.60 -7.53 -5.79
C LYS A 63 -9.20 -6.60 -4.64
N LEU A 64 -7.98 -6.76 -4.13
CA LEU A 64 -7.45 -5.94 -3.02
C LEU A 64 -6.82 -4.65 -3.51
N ILE A 65 -6.29 -4.69 -4.73
CA ILE A 65 -5.70 -3.57 -5.43
C ILE A 65 -6.24 -3.57 -6.85
N GLU A 66 -6.35 -2.38 -7.43
CA GLU A 66 -6.74 -2.20 -8.82
C GLU A 66 -5.60 -1.51 -9.57
N PRO A 67 -5.37 -1.85 -10.85
CA PRO A 67 -4.41 -1.14 -11.68
C PRO A 67 -4.80 0.33 -11.83
N ILE A 68 -3.80 1.22 -11.71
CA ILE A 68 -3.99 2.64 -11.99
C ILE A 68 -4.23 2.79 -13.49
N GLN A 69 -5.33 3.45 -13.86
CA GLN A 69 -5.70 3.69 -15.26
C GLN A 69 -4.98 4.93 -15.81
N GLY A 70 -4.74 4.95 -17.13
CA GLY A 70 -4.17 6.12 -17.81
C GLY A 70 -2.71 6.42 -17.44
N VAL A 71 -1.95 5.40 -17.05
CA VAL A 71 -0.53 5.53 -16.72
C VAL A 71 0.37 5.65 -17.95
N ASP A 72 -0.15 5.32 -19.14
CA ASP A 72 0.61 5.33 -20.39
C ASP A 72 1.14 6.72 -20.78
N ASP A 73 0.51 7.79 -20.30
CA ASP A 73 0.97 9.18 -20.54
C ASP A 73 1.93 9.68 -19.45
N GLN A 74 2.25 8.85 -18.45
CA GLN A 74 3.07 9.27 -17.30
C GLN A 74 4.54 8.89 -17.50
N ASP A 75 5.42 9.89 -17.45
CA ASP A 75 6.87 9.69 -17.62
C ASP A 75 7.44 8.60 -16.69
N TRP A 76 6.97 8.54 -15.44
CA TRP A 76 7.45 7.52 -14.48
C TRP A 76 7.10 6.09 -14.93
N PHE A 77 5.98 5.88 -15.62
CA PHE A 77 5.56 4.56 -16.10
C PHE A 77 6.49 4.07 -17.22
N HIS A 78 6.94 4.96 -18.10
CA HIS A 78 7.90 4.60 -19.15
C HIS A 78 9.27 4.19 -18.61
N THR A 79 9.64 4.68 -17.42
CA THR A 79 10.90 4.30 -16.75
C THR A 79 10.87 2.93 -16.10
N LEU A 80 9.69 2.30 -15.97
CA LEU A 80 9.57 0.93 -15.45
C LEU A 80 10.10 -0.10 -16.45
N SER A 81 10.63 -1.22 -15.93
CA SER A 81 10.96 -2.37 -16.76
C SER A 81 9.70 -3.09 -17.23
N ASP A 82 9.80 -3.85 -18.32
CA ASP A 82 8.65 -4.55 -18.93
C ASP A 82 7.96 -5.55 -18.00
N LYS A 83 8.64 -6.00 -16.93
CA LYS A 83 8.03 -6.83 -15.88
C LYS A 83 6.95 -6.08 -15.09
N TRP A 84 7.09 -4.76 -14.97
CA TRP A 84 6.28 -3.88 -14.12
C TRP A 84 5.32 -2.98 -14.92
N LYS A 85 5.38 -3.04 -16.25
CA LYS A 85 4.38 -2.47 -17.14
C LYS A 85 3.26 -3.48 -17.34
#